data_AF-A0AAW6B4Z0-F1
#
_entry.id   AF-A0AAW6B4Z0-F1
#
_cell.length_a   1.000
_cell.length_b   1.000
_cell.length_c   1.000
_cell.angle_alpha   90.00
_cell.angle_beta   90.00
_cell.angle_gamma   90.00
#
_symmetry.space_group_name_H-M   'P 1'
#
loop_
_entity.id
_entity.type
_entity.pdbx_description
1 polymer ?
#
loop_
_entity_poly.entity_id
_entity_poly.type
_entity_poly.pdbx_seq_one_letter_code
_entity_poly.pdbx_strand_id
1 'polypeptide(L)'
;MKKNNKTIISIVSVIIAVVICFIGYNSYQRKQAEVVLSEKVAALHELTKKFNDKNDRNERLNILKETLDEQSQYNLNSNKEPKVQDEFKNSINTMRTYFHNDYDNTIKTYTLSDITTVSDEKKINDNKSKLNELTKTIETEKDYTFESEQQAQEKQTEVEKLVKKYDERINELKKKENDKKQEKSSSKSEAKAEQTASTHYENDYFSVDVPDKWAGIWSFTEITDTSNLGTPSQPAKIYSFKHDPEGNVPFGGAQAIYVFPNGIPSKSESSPMLKKLRSNVYLAPGAASGFFSTDGKPDRATINVK
;
A
#
# COMPACT_ATOMS: atom_id res chain seq x y z
N MET A 1 14.75 -11.77 -25.06
CA MET A 1 13.96 -12.17 -26.24
C MET A 1 12.82 -11.17 -26.43
N LYS A 2 12.92 -10.27 -27.42
CA LYS A 2 11.85 -9.33 -27.81
C LYS A 2 11.02 -10.00 -28.90
N LYS A 3 9.71 -10.15 -28.70
CA LYS A 3 8.81 -10.73 -29.69
C LYS A 3 7.47 -9.98 -29.69
N ASN A 4 7.13 -9.47 -30.89
CA ASN A 4 5.78 -9.41 -31.48
C ASN A 4 4.98 -8.08 -31.48
N ASN A 5 5.47 -7.02 -32.17
CA ASN A 5 4.64 -5.85 -32.53
C ASN A 5 4.59 -5.57 -34.05
N LYS A 6 4.91 -6.56 -34.92
CA LYS A 6 5.06 -6.32 -36.37
C LYS A 6 3.75 -6.35 -37.19
N THR A 7 2.59 -6.60 -36.59
CA THR A 7 1.35 -6.88 -37.35
C THR A 7 0.38 -5.70 -37.44
N ILE A 8 0.55 -4.63 -36.65
CA ILE A 8 -0.40 -3.48 -36.61
C ILE A 8 0.11 -2.27 -37.41
N ILE A 9 1.37 -2.29 -37.87
CA ILE A 9 1.98 -1.22 -38.69
C ILE A 9 1.31 -1.05 -40.07
N SER A 10 0.40 -1.93 -40.47
CA SER A 10 -0.04 -2.03 -41.87
C SER A 10 -1.37 -1.38 -42.24
N ILE A 11 -2.24 -0.93 -41.34
CA ILE A 11 -3.55 -0.37 -41.77
C ILE A 11 -3.46 1.14 -41.96
N VAL A 12 -2.86 1.82 -40.98
CA VAL A 12 -2.80 3.27 -40.88
C VAL A 12 -1.79 3.83 -41.90
N SER A 13 -0.60 3.22 -42.01
CA SER A 13 0.38 3.54 -43.06
C SER A 13 -0.11 3.22 -44.49
N VAL A 14 -0.94 2.18 -44.66
CA VAL A 14 -1.53 1.84 -45.98
C VAL A 14 -2.62 2.83 -46.38
N ILE A 15 -3.45 3.29 -45.45
CA ILE A 15 -4.47 4.33 -45.73
C ILE A 15 -3.79 5.65 -46.14
N ILE A 16 -2.71 6.05 -45.47
CA ILE A 16 -1.93 7.24 -45.87
C ILE A 16 -1.22 7.05 -47.22
N ALA A 17 -0.65 5.86 -47.49
CA ALA A 17 0.09 5.61 -48.72
C ALA A 17 -0.78 5.63 -49.98
N VAL A 18 -2.04 5.19 -49.89
CA VAL A 18 -2.98 5.17 -51.03
C VAL A 18 -3.34 6.57 -51.52
N VAL A 19 -3.37 7.58 -50.64
CA VAL A 19 -3.71 8.97 -50.97
C VAL A 19 -2.60 9.68 -51.77
N ILE A 20 -1.35 9.18 -51.74
CA ILE A 20 -0.18 9.85 -52.36
C ILE A 20 -0.06 9.58 -53.88
N CYS A 21 -0.74 8.55 -54.43
CA CYS A 21 -0.48 8.09 -55.80
C CYS A 21 -1.27 8.78 -56.94
N PHE A 22 -2.20 9.71 -56.68
CA PHE A 22 -3.03 10.34 -57.72
C PHE A 22 -2.47 11.70 -58.21
N ILE A 23 -1.39 11.69 -59.01
CA ILE A 23 -0.76 12.91 -59.57
C ILE A 23 -0.91 12.95 -61.10
N GLY A 24 -1.63 13.94 -61.64
CA GLY A 24 -1.71 14.23 -63.08
C GLY A 24 -2.53 15.47 -63.52
N TYR A 25 -1.88 16.65 -63.55
CA TYR A 25 -2.03 17.76 -64.52
C TYR A 25 -2.94 19.02 -64.31
N ASN A 26 -2.25 20.11 -63.92
CA ASN A 26 -2.43 21.58 -63.83
C ASN A 26 -3.73 22.43 -63.87
N SER A 27 -4.93 21.92 -64.12
CA SER A 27 -6.18 22.69 -63.82
C SER A 27 -7.20 21.83 -63.10
N TYR A 28 -7.10 20.53 -63.39
CA TYR A 28 -7.40 19.44 -62.49
C TYR A 28 -6.71 19.61 -61.12
N GLN A 29 -5.56 20.29 -60.99
CA GLN A 29 -4.81 20.40 -59.71
C GLN A 29 -5.59 21.04 -58.56
N ARG A 30 -6.46 22.04 -58.78
CA ARG A 30 -7.28 22.61 -57.69
C ARG A 30 -8.38 21.65 -57.27
N LYS A 31 -9.08 21.04 -58.22
CA LYS A 31 -10.09 20.01 -57.95
C LYS A 31 -9.47 18.76 -57.32
N GLN A 32 -8.27 18.37 -57.74
CA GLN A 32 -7.47 17.31 -57.16
C GLN A 32 -6.97 17.67 -55.77
N ALA A 33 -6.49 18.90 -55.55
CA ALA A 33 -6.09 19.36 -54.23
C ALA A 33 -7.28 19.35 -53.26
N GLU A 34 -8.46 19.74 -53.73
CA GLU A 34 -9.71 19.68 -52.97
C GLU A 34 -10.17 18.23 -52.72
N VAL A 35 -10.05 17.33 -53.70
CA VAL A 35 -10.32 15.89 -53.55
C VAL A 35 -9.35 15.26 -52.55
N VAL A 36 -8.04 15.48 -52.71
CA VAL A 36 -6.99 14.98 -51.80
C VAL A 36 -7.19 15.53 -50.39
N LEU A 37 -7.54 16.82 -50.25
CA LEU A 37 -7.91 17.40 -48.97
C LEU A 37 -9.12 16.68 -48.37
N SER A 38 -10.17 16.46 -49.16
CA SER A 38 -11.38 15.75 -48.74
C SER A 38 -11.08 14.30 -48.33
N GLU A 39 -10.23 13.59 -49.06
CA GLU A 39 -9.82 12.21 -48.75
C GLU A 39 -9.02 12.14 -47.43
N LYS A 40 -8.09 13.08 -47.21
CA LYS A 40 -7.35 13.18 -45.94
C LYS A 40 -8.29 13.43 -44.76
N VAL A 41 -9.23 14.34 -44.92
CA VAL A 41 -10.26 14.64 -43.89
C VAL A 41 -11.15 13.41 -43.65
N ALA A 42 -11.60 12.74 -44.71
CA ALA A 42 -12.41 11.53 -44.61
C ALA A 42 -11.67 10.40 -43.89
N ALA A 43 -10.37 10.22 -44.17
CA ALA A 43 -9.54 9.23 -43.48
C ALA A 43 -9.42 9.51 -41.98
N LEU A 44 -9.28 10.78 -41.57
CA LEU A 44 -9.26 11.17 -40.15
C LEU A 44 -10.60 10.92 -39.45
N HIS A 45 -11.72 11.17 -40.14
CA HIS A 45 -13.04 10.79 -39.62
C HIS A 45 -13.20 9.29 -39.49
N GLU A 46 -12.74 8.50 -40.47
CA GLU A 46 -12.77 7.03 -40.39
C GLU A 46 -11.88 6.51 -39.24
N LEU A 47 -10.71 7.12 -39.03
CA LEU A 47 -9.81 6.80 -37.92
C LEU A 47 -10.46 7.08 -36.56
N THR A 48 -11.09 8.25 -36.42
CA THR A 48 -11.85 8.62 -35.21
C THR A 48 -13.02 7.67 -34.97
N LYS A 49 -13.73 7.28 -36.04
CA LYS A 49 -14.78 6.26 -35.95
C LYS A 49 -14.23 4.92 -35.49
N LYS A 50 -13.13 4.44 -36.09
CA LYS A 50 -12.45 3.20 -35.67
C LYS A 50 -12.09 3.22 -34.20
N PHE A 51 -11.53 4.34 -33.70
CA PHE A 51 -11.25 4.53 -32.28
C PHE A 51 -12.51 4.35 -31.42
N ASN A 52 -13.62 4.99 -31.81
CA ASN A 52 -14.88 4.93 -31.07
C ASN A 52 -15.55 3.54 -31.11
N ASP A 53 -15.39 2.80 -32.21
CA ASP A 53 -15.94 1.45 -32.39
C ASP A 53 -15.15 0.38 -31.62
N LYS A 54 -13.92 0.67 -31.15
CA LYS A 54 -13.12 -0.28 -30.35
C LYS A 54 -13.66 -0.40 -28.93
N ASN A 55 -13.75 -1.61 -28.40
CA ASN A 55 -14.10 -1.84 -26.98
C ASN A 55 -12.86 -1.94 -26.08
N ASP A 56 -11.70 -2.30 -26.63
CA ASP A 56 -10.47 -2.46 -25.86
C ASP A 56 -9.74 -1.12 -25.66
N ARG A 57 -9.41 -0.82 -24.41
CA ARG A 57 -8.73 0.42 -24.01
C ARG A 57 -7.31 0.53 -24.55
N ASN A 58 -6.57 -0.58 -24.59
CA ASN A 58 -5.19 -0.58 -25.10
C ASN A 58 -5.15 -0.42 -26.61
N GLU A 59 -6.11 -1.00 -27.34
CA GLU A 59 -6.29 -0.74 -28.77
C GLU A 59 -6.59 0.73 -29.03
N ARG A 60 -7.50 1.34 -28.23
CA ARG A 60 -7.76 2.79 -28.29
C ARG A 60 -6.49 3.61 -28.06
N LEU A 61 -5.66 3.22 -27.09
CA LEU A 61 -4.41 3.94 -26.77
C LEU A 61 -3.42 3.83 -27.93
N ASN A 62 -3.34 2.66 -28.57
CA ASN A 62 -2.49 2.47 -29.74
C ASN A 62 -2.92 3.35 -30.91
N ILE A 63 -4.23 3.46 -31.17
CA ILE A 63 -4.76 4.35 -32.23
C ILE A 63 -4.41 5.81 -31.94
N LEU A 64 -4.53 6.28 -30.68
CA LEU A 64 -4.13 7.63 -30.30
C LEU A 64 -2.64 7.88 -30.58
N LYS A 65 -1.76 6.95 -30.19
CA LYS A 65 -0.31 7.04 -30.44
C LYS A 65 -0.01 7.14 -31.93
N GLU A 66 -0.60 6.26 -32.73
CA GLU A 66 -0.44 6.27 -34.19
C GLU A 66 -0.93 7.61 -34.78
N THR A 67 -2.07 8.13 -34.32
CA THR A 67 -2.60 9.43 -34.79
C THR A 67 -1.66 10.60 -34.47
N LEU A 68 -1.02 10.58 -33.29
CA LEU A 68 -0.04 11.61 -32.88
C LEU A 68 1.24 11.52 -33.73
N ASP A 69 1.71 10.32 -34.02
CA ASP A 69 2.85 10.09 -34.90
C ASP A 69 2.55 10.59 -36.33
N GLU A 70 1.38 10.26 -36.86
CA GLU A 70 0.92 10.73 -38.17
C GLU A 70 0.78 12.25 -38.24
N GLN A 71 0.20 12.87 -37.22
CA GLN A 71 0.11 14.33 -37.14
C GLN A 71 1.51 14.95 -37.18
N SER A 72 2.47 14.36 -36.45
CA SER A 72 3.86 14.82 -36.44
C SER A 72 4.51 14.70 -37.82
N GLN A 73 4.33 13.55 -38.51
CA GLN A 73 4.83 13.37 -39.88
C GLN A 73 4.17 14.34 -40.87
N TYR A 74 2.85 14.56 -40.74
CA TYR A 74 2.11 15.50 -41.58
C TYR A 74 2.60 16.94 -41.40
N ASN A 75 2.86 17.36 -40.16
CA ASN A 75 3.35 18.70 -39.84
C ASN A 75 4.76 18.99 -40.39
N LEU A 76 5.57 17.94 -40.61
CA LEU A 76 6.90 18.03 -41.24
C LEU A 76 6.85 18.17 -42.77
N ASN A 77 5.70 17.89 -43.40
CA ASN A 77 5.54 18.02 -44.85
C ASN A 77 5.48 19.50 -45.27
N SER A 78 6.10 19.84 -46.40
CA SER A 78 6.07 21.19 -46.98
C SER A 78 4.68 21.61 -47.48
N ASN A 79 3.81 20.65 -47.84
CA ASN A 79 2.47 20.88 -48.40
C ASN A 79 1.38 20.61 -47.35
N LYS A 80 1.46 21.26 -46.19
CA LYS A 80 0.47 21.13 -45.11
C LYS A 80 -0.68 22.11 -45.30
N GLU A 81 -1.89 21.55 -45.31
CA GLU A 81 -3.14 22.30 -45.36
C GLU A 81 -3.70 22.54 -43.94
N PRO A 82 -4.02 23.79 -43.55
CA PRO A 82 -4.53 24.11 -42.22
C PRO A 82 -5.75 23.30 -41.80
N LYS A 83 -6.68 23.07 -42.74
CA LYS A 83 -7.90 22.30 -42.48
C LYS A 83 -7.60 20.87 -42.02
N VAL A 84 -6.58 20.22 -42.57
CA VAL A 84 -6.19 18.86 -42.13
C VAL A 84 -5.54 18.91 -40.74
N GLN A 85 -4.79 19.97 -40.43
CA GLN A 85 -4.20 20.14 -39.09
C GLN A 85 -5.30 20.32 -38.03
N ASP A 86 -6.34 21.09 -38.36
CA ASP A 86 -7.52 21.26 -37.51
C ASP A 86 -8.24 19.93 -37.30
N GLU A 87 -8.43 19.12 -38.36
CA GLU A 87 -9.04 17.80 -38.22
C GLU A 87 -8.21 16.81 -37.39
N PHE A 88 -6.87 16.84 -37.51
CA PHE A 88 -6.00 16.08 -36.61
C PHE A 88 -6.20 16.52 -35.16
N LYS A 89 -6.20 17.83 -34.90
CA LYS A 89 -6.42 18.37 -33.55
C LYS A 89 -7.78 17.95 -32.99
N ASN A 90 -8.84 18.02 -33.78
CA ASN A 90 -10.19 17.60 -33.40
C ASN A 90 -10.25 16.09 -33.09
N SER A 91 -9.64 15.28 -33.93
CA SER A 91 -9.57 13.82 -33.76
C SER A 91 -8.82 13.45 -32.48
N ILE A 92 -7.62 14.02 -32.28
CA ILE A 92 -6.80 13.80 -31.08
C ILE A 92 -7.53 14.27 -29.82
N ASN A 93 -8.18 15.43 -29.85
CA ASN A 93 -8.96 15.91 -28.71
C ASN A 93 -10.08 14.95 -28.35
N THR A 94 -10.82 14.44 -29.35
CA THR A 94 -11.87 13.43 -29.15
C THR A 94 -11.30 12.16 -28.48
N MET A 95 -10.16 11.68 -28.96
CA MET A 95 -9.49 10.50 -28.40
C MET A 95 -8.99 10.74 -26.97
N ARG A 96 -8.37 11.89 -26.69
CA ARG A 96 -7.91 12.27 -25.33
C ARG A 96 -9.07 12.41 -24.36
N THR A 97 -10.20 12.98 -24.79
CA THR A 97 -11.42 13.08 -23.97
C THR A 97 -11.90 11.72 -23.47
N TYR A 98 -11.80 10.66 -24.29
CA TYR A 98 -12.12 9.31 -23.82
C TYR A 98 -11.23 8.88 -22.64
N PHE A 99 -9.91 9.08 -22.73
CA PHE A 99 -8.99 8.72 -21.64
C PHE A 99 -9.20 9.58 -20.39
N HIS A 100 -9.44 10.88 -20.56
CA HIS A 100 -9.78 11.75 -19.44
C HIS A 100 -11.05 11.27 -18.72
N ASN A 101 -12.10 10.94 -19.47
CA ASN A 101 -13.33 10.39 -18.91
C ASN A 101 -13.12 9.02 -18.25
N ASP A 102 -12.26 8.17 -18.81
CA ASP A 102 -11.89 6.87 -18.22
C ASP A 102 -11.18 7.05 -16.87
N TYR A 103 -10.26 8.02 -16.76
CA TYR A 103 -9.64 8.41 -15.49
C TYR A 103 -10.67 8.93 -14.50
N ASP A 104 -11.54 9.86 -14.93
CA ASP A 104 -12.58 10.44 -14.08
C ASP A 104 -13.57 9.40 -13.58
N ASN A 105 -13.94 8.45 -14.43
CA ASN A 105 -14.80 7.34 -14.04
C ASN A 105 -14.11 6.44 -13.01
N THR A 106 -12.82 6.16 -13.19
CA THR A 106 -12.04 5.38 -12.21
C THR A 106 -11.94 6.12 -10.88
N ILE A 107 -11.61 7.41 -10.89
CA ILE A 107 -11.57 8.27 -9.71
C ILE A 107 -12.93 8.24 -9.00
N LYS A 108 -14.02 8.49 -9.73
CA LYS A 108 -15.38 8.49 -9.19
C LYS A 108 -15.77 7.14 -8.59
N THR A 109 -15.45 6.04 -9.27
CA THR A 109 -15.81 4.68 -8.85
C THR A 109 -15.12 4.27 -7.55
N TYR A 110 -13.84 4.61 -7.41
CA TYR A 110 -13.02 4.19 -6.27
C TYR A 110 -12.85 5.28 -5.22
N THR A 111 -13.50 6.43 -5.36
CA THR A 111 -13.56 7.45 -4.31
C THR A 111 -14.80 7.26 -3.44
N LEU A 112 -14.61 7.18 -2.14
CA LEU A 112 -15.70 7.12 -1.16
C LEU A 112 -16.04 8.54 -0.70
N SER A 113 -17.28 8.99 -0.92
CA SER A 113 -17.74 10.33 -0.52
C SER A 113 -17.52 10.60 0.97
N ASP A 114 -17.84 9.63 1.83
CA ASP A 114 -17.74 9.75 3.29
C ASP A 114 -16.69 8.81 3.90
N ILE A 115 -15.47 8.83 3.34
CA ILE A 115 -14.37 7.94 3.73
C ILE A 115 -14.10 7.92 5.25
N THR A 116 -14.32 9.04 5.95
CA THR A 116 -14.13 9.19 7.40
C THR A 116 -15.08 8.33 8.24
N THR A 117 -16.19 7.89 7.66
CA THR A 117 -17.19 7.03 8.33
C THR A 117 -16.99 5.54 8.02
N VAL A 118 -16.29 5.22 6.93
CA VAL A 118 -16.10 3.84 6.47
C VAL A 118 -15.10 3.12 7.38
N SER A 119 -15.47 1.95 7.89
CA SER A 119 -14.59 1.10 8.74
C SER A 119 -14.18 -0.21 8.08
N ASP A 120 -14.73 -0.54 6.91
CA ASP A 120 -14.37 -1.72 6.13
C ASP A 120 -12.95 -1.56 5.56
N GLU A 121 -11.97 -2.08 6.29
CA GLU A 121 -10.56 -2.01 5.92
C GLU A 121 -10.26 -2.65 4.57
N LYS A 122 -10.96 -3.75 4.22
CA LYS A 122 -10.75 -4.41 2.94
C LYS A 122 -11.19 -3.47 1.81
N LYS A 123 -12.39 -2.89 1.90
CA LYS A 123 -12.90 -1.94 0.91
C LYS A 123 -12.02 -0.70 0.77
N ILE A 124 -11.51 -0.17 1.89
CA ILE A 124 -10.60 0.99 1.90
C ILE A 124 -9.28 0.66 1.20
N ASN A 125 -8.66 -0.48 1.53
CA ASN A 125 -7.40 -0.91 0.91
C ASN A 125 -7.58 -1.24 -0.58
N ASP A 126 -8.66 -1.92 -0.96
CA ASP A 126 -8.96 -2.28 -2.34
C ASP A 126 -9.12 -1.01 -3.20
N ASN A 127 -9.93 -0.06 -2.74
CA ASN A 127 -10.13 1.22 -3.44
C ASN A 127 -8.83 2.02 -3.55
N LYS A 128 -8.04 2.11 -2.46
CA LYS A 128 -6.73 2.76 -2.48
C LYS A 128 -5.79 2.10 -3.50
N SER A 129 -5.76 0.77 -3.56
CA SER A 129 -4.94 0.05 -4.53
C SER A 129 -5.34 0.39 -5.97
N LYS A 130 -6.64 0.49 -6.25
CA LYS A 130 -7.16 0.87 -7.57
C LYS A 130 -6.79 2.31 -7.96
N LEU A 131 -6.82 3.25 -7.01
CA LEU A 131 -6.35 4.62 -7.25
C LEU A 131 -4.83 4.68 -7.47
N ASN A 132 -4.04 3.87 -6.75
CA ASN A 132 -2.60 3.77 -7.00
C ASN A 132 -2.25 3.15 -8.36
N GLU A 133 -3.01 2.14 -8.78
CA GLU A 133 -2.92 1.59 -10.14
C GLU A 133 -3.20 2.69 -11.17
N LEU A 134 -4.25 3.49 -10.96
CA LEU A 134 -4.57 4.63 -11.82
C LEU A 134 -3.42 5.65 -11.90
N THR A 135 -2.78 6.00 -10.78
CA THR A 135 -1.62 6.91 -10.77
C THR A 135 -0.50 6.41 -11.69
N LYS A 136 -0.19 5.11 -11.63
CA LYS A 136 0.84 4.49 -12.49
C LYS A 136 0.43 4.48 -13.96
N THR A 137 -0.85 4.18 -14.22
CA THR A 137 -1.43 4.21 -15.56
C THR A 137 -1.29 5.60 -16.18
N ILE A 138 -1.72 6.65 -15.47
CA ILE A 138 -1.59 8.05 -15.90
C ILE A 138 -0.12 8.39 -16.18
N GLU A 139 0.80 8.07 -15.25
CA GLU A 139 2.22 8.36 -15.45
C GLU A 139 2.82 7.68 -16.69
N THR A 140 2.37 6.47 -17.02
CA THR A 140 2.90 5.70 -18.15
C THR A 140 2.40 6.21 -19.50
N GLU A 141 1.23 6.84 -19.55
CA GLU A 141 0.58 7.24 -20.79
C GLU A 141 0.40 8.77 -20.96
N LYS A 142 0.86 9.57 -19.98
CA LYS A 142 0.62 11.01 -19.93
C LYS A 142 1.05 11.78 -21.19
N ASP A 143 2.19 11.40 -21.78
CA ASP A 143 2.75 12.04 -22.98
C ASP A 143 1.81 11.96 -24.19
N TYR A 144 0.89 10.98 -24.19
CA TYR A 144 -0.05 10.77 -25.27
C TYR A 144 -1.43 11.30 -24.92
N THR A 145 -1.88 11.05 -23.68
CA THR A 145 -3.28 11.32 -23.29
C THR A 145 -3.52 12.78 -22.89
N PHE A 146 -2.48 13.53 -22.50
CA PHE A 146 -2.60 14.95 -22.17
C PHE A 146 -1.97 15.84 -23.25
N GLU A 147 -2.46 17.08 -23.35
CA GLU A 147 -1.88 18.08 -24.25
C GLU A 147 -0.61 18.70 -23.66
N SER A 148 -0.50 18.75 -22.33
CA SER A 148 0.65 19.31 -21.62
C SER A 148 0.97 18.56 -20.34
N GLU A 149 2.24 18.64 -19.92
CA GLU A 149 2.71 18.09 -18.65
C GLU A 149 1.94 18.67 -17.46
N GLN A 150 1.56 19.96 -17.53
CA GLN A 150 0.78 20.60 -16.47
C GLN A 150 -0.57 19.92 -16.26
N GLN A 151 -1.31 19.62 -17.34
CA GLN A 151 -2.60 18.92 -17.24
C GLN A 151 -2.43 17.52 -16.63
N ALA A 152 -1.38 16.81 -17.03
CA ALA A 152 -1.05 15.50 -16.47
C ALA A 152 -0.75 15.60 -14.97
N GLN A 153 0.08 16.56 -14.55
CA GLN A 153 0.45 16.78 -13.16
C GLN A 153 -0.75 17.18 -12.29
N GLU A 154 -1.64 18.02 -12.80
CA GLU A 154 -2.89 18.40 -12.11
C GLU A 154 -3.75 17.16 -11.84
N LYS A 155 -3.95 16.30 -12.85
CA LYS A 155 -4.70 15.04 -12.70
C LYS A 155 -4.03 14.06 -11.73
N GLN A 156 -2.72 13.89 -11.81
CA GLN A 156 -1.98 13.04 -10.87
C GLN A 156 -2.11 13.53 -9.44
N THR A 157 -1.96 14.84 -9.23
CA THR A 157 -2.10 15.47 -7.92
C THR A 157 -3.50 15.27 -7.33
N GLU A 158 -4.55 15.30 -8.16
CA GLU A 158 -5.91 14.97 -7.75
C GLU A 158 -5.99 13.55 -7.18
N VAL A 159 -5.48 12.56 -7.91
CA VAL A 159 -5.48 11.15 -7.49
C VAL A 159 -4.63 10.95 -6.22
N GLU A 160 -3.45 11.57 -6.15
CA GLU A 160 -2.57 11.49 -4.98
C GLU A 160 -3.20 12.06 -3.71
N LYS A 161 -3.93 13.18 -3.82
CA LYS A 161 -4.69 13.74 -2.68
C LYS A 161 -5.73 12.75 -2.17
N LEU A 162 -6.39 12.01 -3.07
CA LEU A 162 -7.34 10.96 -2.68
C LEU A 162 -6.61 9.81 -1.98
N VAL A 163 -5.53 9.29 -2.56
CA VAL A 163 -4.71 8.22 -1.94
C VAL A 163 -4.26 8.61 -0.54
N LYS A 164 -3.81 9.86 -0.33
CA LYS A 164 -3.43 10.38 1.00
C LYS A 164 -4.59 10.31 2.00
N LYS A 165 -5.81 10.69 1.61
CA LYS A 165 -7.00 10.55 2.48
C LYS A 165 -7.28 9.09 2.87
N TYR A 166 -7.08 8.16 1.93
CA TYR A 166 -7.18 6.72 2.23
C TYR A 166 -6.10 6.27 3.22
N ASP A 167 -4.86 6.73 3.05
CA ASP A 167 -3.76 6.45 3.98
C ASP A 167 -4.03 6.97 5.39
N GLU A 168 -4.48 8.22 5.50
CA GLU A 168 -4.90 8.81 6.77
C GLU A 168 -5.98 7.96 7.43
N ARG A 169 -7.00 7.55 6.67
CA ARG A 169 -8.07 6.70 7.21
C ARG A 169 -7.59 5.32 7.66
N ILE A 170 -6.72 4.67 6.90
CA ILE A 170 -6.12 3.39 7.29
C ILE A 170 -5.35 3.55 8.60
N ASN A 171 -4.59 4.64 8.74
CA ASN A 171 -3.83 4.92 9.95
C ASN A 171 -4.74 5.22 11.15
N GLU A 172 -5.84 5.95 10.96
CA GLU A 172 -6.85 6.16 12.00
C GLU A 172 -7.49 4.84 12.47
N LEU A 173 -7.84 3.95 11.52
CA LEU A 173 -8.44 2.66 11.85
C LEU A 173 -7.44 1.77 12.59
N LYS A 174 -6.17 1.73 12.17
CA LYS A 174 -5.10 1.03 12.90
C LYS A 174 -4.88 1.57 14.30
N LYS A 175 -4.90 2.90 14.48
CA LYS A 175 -4.83 3.53 15.81
C LYS A 175 -6.02 3.11 16.65
N LYS A 176 -7.26 3.20 16.13
CA LYS A 176 -8.46 2.73 16.84
C LYS A 176 -8.45 1.24 17.11
N GLU A 177 -7.87 0.42 16.25
CA GLU A 177 -7.72 -1.03 16.48
C GLU A 177 -6.67 -1.29 17.56
N ASN A 178 -5.56 -0.55 17.58
CA ASN A 178 -4.56 -0.62 18.64
C ASN A 178 -5.10 -0.09 19.96
N ASP A 179 -5.84 1.02 19.97
CA ASP A 179 -6.53 1.57 21.14
C ASP A 179 -7.63 0.63 21.60
N LYS A 180 -8.37 -0.04 20.69
CA LYS A 180 -9.31 -1.12 21.03
C LYS A 180 -8.63 -2.40 21.44
N LYS A 181 -7.41 -2.70 20.99
CA LYS A 181 -6.58 -3.80 21.51
C LYS A 181 -6.00 -3.42 22.86
N GLN A 182 -5.81 -2.13 23.15
CA GLN A 182 -5.39 -1.58 24.43
C GLN A 182 -6.58 -1.47 25.41
N GLU A 183 -7.80 -1.24 24.90
CA GLU A 183 -9.08 -1.29 25.63
C GLU A 183 -9.62 -2.72 25.76
N LYS A 184 -9.39 -3.62 24.79
CA LYS A 184 -9.67 -5.07 24.91
C LYS A 184 -8.52 -5.82 25.57
N SER A 185 -7.33 -5.23 25.68
CA SER A 185 -6.32 -5.65 26.67
C SER A 185 -6.54 -4.94 28.01
N SER A 186 -7.33 -3.88 28.11
CA SER A 186 -7.86 -3.43 29.41
C SER A 186 -9.15 -4.16 29.79
N SER A 187 -9.81 -4.82 28.83
CA SER A 187 -11.01 -5.67 29.05
C SER A 187 -10.75 -7.17 28.90
N LYS A 188 -9.50 -7.58 28.66
CA LYS A 188 -9.03 -8.99 28.71
C LYS A 188 -7.56 -9.12 29.13
N SER A 189 -7.04 -8.11 29.83
CA SER A 189 -6.06 -8.34 30.87
C SER A 189 -6.79 -8.04 32.17
N GLU A 190 -7.46 -9.04 32.73
CA GLU A 190 -7.58 -9.12 34.18
C GLU A 190 -6.19 -9.39 34.76
N ALA A 191 -5.23 -8.49 34.50
CA ALA A 191 -3.96 -8.47 35.18
C ALA A 191 -4.14 -7.46 36.31
N LYS A 192 -4.70 -7.93 37.42
CA LYS A 192 -4.64 -7.23 38.69
C LYS A 192 -3.16 -7.11 39.02
N ALA A 193 -2.54 -5.96 38.73
CA ALA A 193 -1.18 -5.69 39.15
C ALA A 193 -1.17 -5.72 40.68
N GLU A 194 -0.51 -6.74 41.24
CA GLU A 194 -0.44 -6.91 42.68
C GLU A 194 0.85 -6.26 43.18
N GLN A 195 0.69 -5.20 43.97
CA GLN A 195 1.79 -4.69 44.79
C GLN A 195 1.92 -5.61 45.99
N THR A 196 3.09 -6.20 46.13
CA THR A 196 3.36 -7.29 47.07
C THR A 196 4.13 -6.76 48.26
N ALA A 197 3.45 -6.68 49.41
CA ALA A 197 4.10 -6.49 50.71
C ALA A 197 4.92 -7.72 51.14
N SER A 198 4.62 -8.89 50.56
CA SER A 198 5.39 -10.13 50.72
C SER A 198 6.68 -10.10 49.90
N THR A 199 7.73 -10.73 50.42
CA THR A 199 9.01 -10.95 49.71
C THR A 199 9.03 -12.26 48.92
N HIS A 200 7.96 -13.04 48.98
CA HIS A 200 7.84 -14.33 48.30
C HIS A 200 6.57 -14.40 47.45
N TYR A 201 6.71 -14.95 46.25
CA TYR A 201 5.61 -15.33 45.36
C TYR A 201 5.83 -16.74 44.82
N GLU A 202 4.75 -17.52 44.73
CA GLU A 202 4.81 -18.90 44.26
C GLU A 202 3.58 -19.26 43.44
N ASN A 203 3.78 -20.04 42.39
CA ASN A 203 2.73 -20.66 41.59
C ASN A 203 3.13 -22.11 41.22
N ASP A 204 2.33 -22.78 40.40
CA ASP A 204 2.56 -24.18 40.00
C ASP A 204 3.86 -24.42 39.23
N TYR A 205 4.48 -23.36 38.69
CA TYR A 205 5.64 -23.46 37.78
C TYR A 205 6.95 -23.01 38.44
N PHE A 206 6.89 -22.01 39.30
CA PHE A 206 8.08 -21.43 39.93
C PHE A 206 7.73 -20.68 41.22
N SER A 207 8.78 -20.36 41.99
CA SER A 207 8.74 -19.36 43.04
C SER A 207 9.74 -18.24 42.78
N VAL A 208 9.44 -17.06 43.31
CA VAL A 208 10.27 -15.86 43.26
C VAL A 208 10.46 -15.36 44.69
N ASP A 209 11.71 -15.23 45.08
CA ASP A 209 12.12 -14.56 46.32
C ASP A 209 12.72 -13.22 45.95
N VAL A 210 12.20 -12.13 46.51
CA VAL A 210 12.78 -10.79 46.38
C VAL A 210 13.49 -10.38 47.66
N PRO A 211 14.52 -9.51 47.59
CA PRO A 211 15.16 -8.97 48.79
C PRO A 211 14.16 -8.22 49.70
N ASP A 212 14.38 -8.26 51.02
CA ASP A 212 13.52 -7.57 52.00
C ASP A 212 13.36 -6.07 51.71
N LYS A 213 14.41 -5.43 51.20
CA LYS A 213 14.42 -4.02 50.77
C LYS A 213 13.44 -3.72 49.62
N TRP A 214 12.89 -4.73 48.95
CA TRP A 214 11.92 -4.57 47.87
C TRP A 214 10.47 -4.74 48.32
N ALA A 215 10.21 -5.19 49.54
CA ALA A 215 8.86 -5.35 50.06
C ALA A 215 8.03 -4.07 49.87
N GLY A 216 6.89 -4.17 49.19
CA GLY A 216 6.00 -3.05 48.89
C GLY A 216 6.38 -2.18 47.68
N ILE A 217 7.60 -2.31 47.14
CA ILE A 217 8.09 -1.52 45.98
C ILE A 217 8.30 -2.39 44.73
N TRP A 218 7.99 -3.68 44.81
CA TRP A 218 7.93 -4.58 43.67
C TRP A 218 6.49 -4.95 43.33
N SER A 219 6.29 -5.35 42.08
CA SER A 219 5.00 -5.80 41.58
C SER A 219 5.18 -6.77 40.43
N PHE A 220 4.14 -7.53 40.15
CA PHE A 220 4.09 -8.35 38.94
C PHE A 220 2.71 -8.32 38.29
N THR A 221 2.69 -8.69 37.01
CA THR A 221 1.46 -8.93 36.25
C THR A 221 1.52 -10.30 35.60
N GLU A 222 0.40 -11.04 35.65
CA GLU A 222 0.20 -12.27 34.88
C GLU A 222 -0.69 -11.95 33.67
N ILE A 223 -0.24 -12.34 32.49
CA ILE A 223 -0.99 -12.24 31.23
C ILE A 223 -0.97 -13.59 30.54
N THR A 224 -2.10 -13.98 29.95
CA THR A 224 -2.16 -15.15 29.06
C THR A 224 -2.20 -14.68 27.61
N ASP A 225 -1.17 -15.00 26.83
CA ASP A 225 -1.09 -14.72 25.40
C ASP A 225 -1.49 -15.95 24.57
N THR A 226 -2.47 -15.76 23.70
CA THR A 226 -3.00 -16.79 22.79
C THR A 226 -2.72 -16.51 21.31
N SER A 227 -1.91 -15.49 20.99
CA SER A 227 -1.80 -14.99 19.61
C SER A 227 -0.37 -14.68 19.15
N ASN A 228 0.47 -14.15 20.03
CA ASN A 228 1.80 -13.69 19.64
C ASN A 228 2.82 -14.83 19.77
N LEU A 229 3.17 -15.19 21.00
CA LEU A 229 4.01 -16.32 21.37
C LEU A 229 3.16 -17.57 21.60
N GLY A 230 2.01 -17.44 22.26
CA GLY A 230 1.06 -18.54 22.39
C GLY A 230 0.16 -18.70 21.16
N THR A 231 -0.59 -19.81 21.14
CA THR A 231 -1.71 -20.04 20.22
C THR A 231 -3.00 -20.28 21.03
N PRO A 232 -4.19 -20.23 20.42
CA PRO A 232 -5.43 -20.50 21.14
C PRO A 232 -5.49 -21.90 21.77
N SER A 233 -4.83 -22.91 21.19
CA SER A 233 -4.74 -24.27 21.72
C SER A 233 -3.56 -24.48 22.67
N GLN A 234 -2.54 -23.64 22.60
CA GLN A 234 -1.34 -23.68 23.45
C GLN A 234 -1.00 -22.26 23.93
N PRO A 235 -1.73 -21.73 24.94
CA PRO A 235 -1.49 -20.40 25.45
C PRO A 235 -0.12 -20.31 26.14
N ALA A 236 0.51 -19.14 26.03
CA ALA A 236 1.70 -18.78 26.80
C ALA A 236 1.28 -17.93 28.01
N LYS A 237 1.76 -18.27 29.20
CA LYS A 237 1.62 -17.41 30.38
C LYS A 237 2.85 -16.53 30.52
N ILE A 238 2.63 -15.24 30.75
CA ILE A 238 3.66 -14.22 30.84
C ILE A 238 3.55 -13.57 32.21
N TYR A 239 4.58 -13.72 33.03
CA TYR A 239 4.70 -13.11 34.34
C TYR A 239 5.73 -11.98 34.25
N SER A 240 5.27 -10.73 34.25
CA SER A 240 6.16 -9.56 34.14
C SER A 240 6.41 -8.97 35.51
N PHE A 241 7.66 -8.97 35.94
CA PHE A 241 8.09 -8.46 37.24
C PHE A 241 8.76 -7.12 37.06
N LYS A 242 8.49 -6.20 37.99
CA LYS A 242 9.20 -4.93 38.09
C LYS A 242 9.38 -4.51 39.54
N HIS A 243 10.41 -3.73 39.79
CA HIS A 243 10.51 -2.92 40.99
C HIS A 243 10.86 -1.49 40.60
N ASP A 244 10.23 -0.53 41.28
CA ASP A 244 10.46 0.88 41.05
C ASP A 244 11.64 1.35 41.93
N PRO A 245 12.43 2.34 41.46
CA PRO A 245 13.51 2.91 42.27
C PRO A 245 12.90 3.78 43.39
N GLU A 246 13.04 3.35 44.64
CA GLU A 246 12.57 4.09 45.81
C GLU A 246 13.54 3.93 46.99
N GLY A 247 13.78 5.01 47.73
CA GLY A 247 14.67 5.02 48.89
C GLY A 247 16.10 4.53 48.59
N ASN A 248 16.51 3.43 49.23
CA ASN A 248 17.84 2.83 49.14
C ASN A 248 18.06 1.94 47.90
N VAL A 249 17.14 1.93 46.93
CA VAL A 249 17.24 1.13 45.69
C VAL A 249 17.39 2.07 44.48
N PRO A 250 18.62 2.44 44.08
CA PRO A 250 18.86 3.55 43.16
C PRO A 250 18.53 3.27 41.68
N PHE A 251 18.31 2.00 41.31
CA PHE A 251 18.01 1.60 39.94
C PHE A 251 16.82 0.65 39.92
N GLY A 252 15.81 0.93 39.09
CA GLY A 252 14.71 0.01 38.84
C GLY A 252 15.13 -1.16 37.94
N GLY A 253 14.26 -2.17 37.84
CA GLY A 253 14.51 -3.35 37.03
C GLY A 253 13.20 -4.00 36.62
N ALA A 254 13.13 -4.47 35.38
CA ALA A 254 11.97 -5.19 34.86
C ALA A 254 12.39 -6.39 34.02
N GLN A 255 11.67 -7.50 34.18
CA GLN A 255 11.93 -8.73 33.44
C GLN A 255 10.71 -9.65 33.45
N ALA A 256 10.54 -10.44 32.38
CA ALA A 256 9.41 -11.35 32.25
C ALA A 256 9.83 -12.82 32.23
N ILE A 257 9.01 -13.66 32.85
CA ILE A 257 9.06 -15.12 32.79
C ILE A 257 7.93 -15.61 31.90
N TYR A 258 8.27 -16.50 30.97
CA TYR A 258 7.34 -17.13 30.05
C TYR A 258 7.18 -18.60 30.43
N VAL A 259 5.94 -19.03 30.61
CA VAL A 259 5.59 -20.42 30.84
C VAL A 259 4.75 -20.91 29.66
N PHE A 260 5.13 -22.05 29.09
CA PHE A 260 4.39 -22.72 28.01
C PHE A 260 3.85 -24.06 28.52
N PRO A 261 2.71 -24.11 29.24
CA PRO A 261 2.25 -25.33 29.92
C PRO A 261 2.18 -26.55 29.01
N ASN A 262 1.81 -26.35 27.74
CA ASN A 262 1.64 -27.39 26.72
C ASN A 262 2.87 -27.57 25.80
N GLY A 263 4.05 -27.10 26.20
CA GLY A 263 5.27 -27.09 25.38
C GLY A 263 5.40 -25.84 24.51
N ILE A 264 6.63 -25.54 24.07
CA ILE A 264 6.91 -24.34 23.25
C ILE A 264 6.26 -24.51 21.86
N PRO A 265 5.44 -23.56 21.40
CA PRO A 265 4.97 -23.54 20.02
C PRO A 265 6.12 -23.30 19.04
N SER A 266 6.06 -23.88 17.83
CA SER A 266 7.09 -23.70 16.78
C SER A 266 7.42 -22.24 16.47
N LYS A 267 6.42 -21.35 16.57
CA LYS A 267 6.60 -19.89 16.43
C LYS A 267 7.50 -19.30 17.52
N SER A 268 7.40 -19.79 18.75
CA SER A 268 8.23 -19.37 19.88
C SER A 268 9.63 -20.00 19.87
N GLU A 269 9.81 -21.19 19.29
CA GLU A 269 11.14 -21.79 19.10
C GLU A 269 12.07 -20.91 18.27
N SER A 270 11.50 -20.11 17.35
CA SER A 270 12.25 -19.18 16.53
C SER A 270 12.66 -17.87 17.22
N SER A 271 12.23 -17.62 18.47
CA SER A 271 12.51 -16.37 19.20
C SER A 271 13.90 -16.42 19.86
N PRO A 272 14.93 -15.73 19.32
CA PRO A 272 16.31 -15.87 19.79
C PRO A 272 16.58 -15.24 21.16
N MET A 273 15.56 -14.68 21.81
CA MET A 273 15.70 -13.88 23.03
C MET A 273 15.34 -14.60 24.32
N LEU A 274 14.68 -15.76 24.28
CA LEU A 274 14.23 -16.46 25.48
C LEU A 274 15.29 -17.45 25.98
N LYS A 275 15.81 -17.23 27.19
CA LYS A 275 16.72 -18.16 27.87
C LYS A 275 15.90 -19.22 28.60
N LYS A 276 16.05 -20.50 28.23
CA LYS A 276 15.43 -21.61 28.94
C LYS A 276 16.01 -21.72 30.36
N LEU A 277 15.15 -21.75 31.38
CA LEU A 277 15.55 -22.01 32.77
C LEU A 277 15.48 -23.51 33.06
N ARG A 278 14.26 -24.07 33.07
CA ARG A 278 13.98 -25.50 33.27
C ARG A 278 12.57 -25.80 32.78
N SER A 279 12.30 -27.05 32.37
CA SER A 279 10.97 -27.50 31.95
C SER A 279 10.38 -26.58 30.87
N ASN A 280 9.15 -26.12 31.07
CA ASN A 280 8.40 -25.21 30.21
C ASN A 280 8.55 -23.73 30.60
N VAL A 281 9.57 -23.37 31.38
CA VAL A 281 9.80 -22.01 31.90
C VAL A 281 11.03 -21.36 31.26
N TYR A 282 10.83 -20.13 30.78
CA TYR A 282 11.80 -19.34 30.02
C TYR A 282 11.89 -17.93 30.58
N LEU A 283 13.07 -17.33 30.49
CA LEU A 283 13.35 -15.98 30.95
C LEU A 283 13.64 -15.07 29.76
N ALA A 284 12.98 -13.92 29.69
CA ALA A 284 13.28 -12.89 28.70
C ALA A 284 14.50 -12.05 29.08
N PRO A 285 15.08 -11.30 28.13
CA PRO A 285 16.09 -10.29 28.44
C PRO A 285 15.51 -9.26 29.42
N GLY A 286 16.30 -8.89 30.43
CA GLY A 286 15.91 -7.85 31.38
C GLY A 286 16.18 -6.45 30.83
N ALA A 287 15.42 -5.46 31.28
CA ALA A 287 15.74 -4.05 31.08
C ALA A 287 16.68 -3.55 32.20
N ALA A 288 17.61 -2.66 31.85
CA ALA A 288 18.65 -2.15 32.76
C ALA A 288 19.47 -3.28 33.40
N SER A 289 19.56 -3.34 34.74
CA SER A 289 20.23 -4.45 35.42
C SER A 289 19.44 -5.75 35.32
N GLY A 290 18.14 -5.72 34.98
CA GLY A 290 17.16 -6.81 35.00
C GLY A 290 16.37 -6.87 36.31
N PHE A 291 15.43 -7.80 36.47
CA PHE A 291 14.76 -8.05 37.76
C PHE A 291 15.45 -9.17 38.54
N PHE A 292 15.77 -10.27 37.86
CA PHE A 292 16.35 -11.47 38.47
C PHE A 292 17.89 -11.45 38.48
N SER A 293 18.49 -12.06 39.49
CA SER A 293 19.91 -12.36 39.48
C SER A 293 20.23 -13.44 38.44
N THR A 294 21.20 -13.16 37.58
CA THR A 294 21.79 -14.16 36.67
C THR A 294 23.15 -14.67 37.16
N ASP A 295 23.64 -14.11 38.28
CA ASP A 295 25.00 -14.24 38.80
C ASP A 295 25.07 -14.67 40.27
N GLY A 296 23.93 -14.96 40.91
CA GLY A 296 23.84 -15.44 42.30
C GLY A 296 24.07 -14.37 43.38
N LYS A 297 24.03 -13.07 43.02
CA LYS A 297 24.21 -11.99 43.99
C LYS A 297 23.00 -11.87 44.93
N PRO A 298 23.22 -11.70 46.25
CA PRO A 298 22.17 -11.70 47.26
C PRO A 298 21.24 -10.47 47.20
N ASP A 299 21.62 -9.44 46.45
CA ASP A 299 20.92 -8.16 46.41
C ASP A 299 19.77 -8.06 45.40
N ARG A 300 19.38 -9.18 44.78
CA ARG A 300 18.43 -9.22 43.66
C ARG A 300 17.48 -10.41 43.79
N ALA A 301 16.35 -10.31 43.10
CA ALA A 301 15.35 -11.38 43.10
C ALA A 301 15.91 -12.69 42.52
N THR A 302 15.52 -13.81 43.10
CA THR A 302 15.86 -15.16 42.62
C THR A 302 14.61 -15.85 42.10
N ILE A 303 14.80 -16.74 41.13
CA ILE A 303 13.75 -17.61 40.61
C ILE A 303 14.14 -19.07 40.85
N ASN A 304 13.21 -19.83 41.42
CA ASN A 304 13.33 -21.27 41.59
C ASN A 304 12.24 -21.95 40.74
N VAL A 305 12.64 -22.69 39.70
CA VAL A 305 11.70 -23.41 38.83
C VAL A 305 11.43 -24.81 39.40
N LYS A 306 10.15 -25.17 39.50
CA LYS A 306 9.69 -26.47 40.00
C LYS A 306 9.98 -27.61 39.01
#